data_AF-A0A1V6IUJ9-F1
#
_entry.id   AF-A0A1V6IUJ9-F1
#
_cell.length_a   1.000
_cell.length_b   1.000
_cell.length_c   1.000
_cell.angle_alpha   90.00
_cell.angle_beta   90.00
_cell.angle_gamma   90.00
#
_symmetry.space_group_name_H-M   'P 1'
#
loop_
_entity.id
_entity.type
_entity.pdbx_description
1 polymer ?
#
loop_
_entity_poly.entity_id
_entity_poly.type
_entity_poly.pdbx_seq_one_letter_code
_entity_poly.pdbx_strand_id
1 'polypeptide(L)'
;MEEVLRLYRFDRLPSVLPALPATLDITPLLTKAKERWRDWLAFQGWDEVLSWTMVRPDDNTLTNYLPWSMATVQNAINEDYPALRQTIIASLIKQAREYAKEQVPQLQIFELGKVFGQEENNYTETEHLGWLMAGGDGVVEVLRQTVTALLAHSGVEKIYFYPAKNIPAVANPYAAWTIMIGEKPIGLLAQLKEHYYNDETMVVAEIDVEQLISYLSEHPTLAPTVEITQKLITLDANLEAASRQELVMKLQDIEEKLGRESLWSLAVIDEFCLPSGRYRYTVRAVYKELDDQSAKKLHLQVFGLQ
;
A
#
# COMPACT_ATOMS: atom_id res chain seq x y z
N MET A 1 -32.93 34.26 -26.89
CA MET A 1 -32.92 32.89 -27.50
C MET A 1 -33.64 31.88 -26.63
N GLU A 2 -33.34 31.80 -25.33
CA GLU A 2 -34.00 30.88 -24.40
C GLU A 2 -35.54 30.94 -24.43
N GLU A 3 -36.12 32.15 -24.36
CA GLU A 3 -37.58 32.35 -24.41
C GLU A 3 -38.22 31.87 -25.72
N VAL A 4 -37.50 31.98 -26.84
CA VAL A 4 -37.94 31.51 -28.16
C VAL A 4 -37.95 29.98 -28.19
N LEU A 5 -36.93 29.33 -27.63
CA LEU A 5 -36.85 27.87 -27.53
C LEU A 5 -37.89 27.32 -26.53
N ARG A 6 -38.19 28.05 -25.45
CA ARG A 6 -39.25 27.72 -24.50
C ARG A 6 -40.63 27.72 -25.16
N LEU A 7 -40.93 28.73 -25.97
CA LEU A 7 -42.19 28.83 -26.73
C LEU A 7 -42.28 27.82 -27.88
N TYR A 8 -41.16 27.53 -28.56
CA TYR A 8 -41.07 26.53 -29.63
C TYR A 8 -41.20 25.08 -29.12
N ARG A 9 -40.92 24.89 -27.83
CA ARG A 9 -40.89 23.64 -27.07
C ARG A 9 -39.65 22.78 -27.32
N PHE A 10 -38.93 22.48 -26.25
CA PHE A 10 -37.69 21.69 -26.28
C PHE A 10 -37.89 20.26 -26.80
N ASP A 11 -39.07 19.66 -26.63
CA ASP A 11 -39.38 18.32 -27.13
C ASP A 11 -39.47 18.24 -28.66
N ARG A 12 -39.58 19.38 -29.35
CA ARG A 12 -39.61 19.47 -30.81
C ARG A 12 -38.24 19.69 -31.44
N LEU A 13 -37.19 19.87 -30.63
CA LEU A 13 -35.84 20.01 -31.15
C LEU A 13 -35.33 18.64 -31.62
N PRO A 14 -34.69 18.56 -32.80
CA PRO A 14 -34.11 17.31 -33.27
C PRO A 14 -33.00 16.87 -32.30
N SER A 15 -33.06 15.61 -31.87
CA SER A 15 -31.96 15.00 -31.13
C SER A 15 -30.84 14.65 -32.11
N VAL A 16 -29.78 15.45 -32.09
CA VAL A 16 -28.60 15.23 -32.93
C VAL A 16 -27.40 15.06 -32.01
N LEU A 17 -26.68 13.95 -32.16
CA LEU A 17 -25.42 13.76 -31.44
C LEU A 17 -24.41 14.79 -31.94
N PRO A 18 -23.74 15.54 -31.03
CA PRO A 18 -22.69 16.45 -31.44
C PRO A 18 -21.55 15.66 -32.10
N ALA A 19 -21.09 16.12 -33.26
CA ALA A 19 -19.88 15.59 -33.87
C ALA A 19 -18.67 16.03 -33.05
N LEU A 20 -18.17 15.14 -32.19
CA LEU A 20 -16.99 15.39 -31.37
C LEU A 20 -15.76 14.74 -32.03
N PRO A 21 -14.64 15.46 -32.18
CA PRO A 21 -13.39 14.85 -32.63
C PRO A 21 -12.87 13.89 -31.57
N ALA A 22 -12.18 12.83 -32.00
CA ALA A 22 -11.46 11.98 -31.07
C ALA A 22 -10.36 12.78 -30.36
N THR A 23 -10.40 12.82 -29.02
CA THR A 23 -9.41 13.51 -28.19
C THR A 23 -8.40 12.52 -27.63
N LEU A 24 -7.20 13.00 -27.32
CA LEU A 24 -6.21 12.21 -26.59
C LEU A 24 -6.75 11.85 -25.20
N ASP A 25 -6.42 10.66 -24.73
CA ASP A 25 -6.73 10.24 -23.36
C ASP A 25 -5.78 10.94 -22.37
N ILE A 26 -6.33 11.91 -21.64
CA ILE A 26 -5.63 12.69 -20.61
C ILE A 26 -5.97 12.21 -19.19
N THR A 27 -6.57 11.03 -19.05
CA THR A 27 -6.99 10.50 -17.76
C THR A 27 -5.77 10.27 -16.86
N PRO A 28 -5.73 10.83 -15.63
CA PRO A 28 -4.60 10.66 -14.72
C PRO A 28 -4.31 9.19 -14.41
N LEU A 29 -3.03 8.86 -14.23
CA LEU A 29 -2.57 7.50 -13.89
C LEU A 29 -3.25 6.98 -12.62
N LEU A 30 -3.35 7.82 -11.59
CA LEU A 30 -4.03 7.49 -10.34
C LEU A 30 -5.49 7.09 -10.59
N THR A 31 -6.24 7.84 -11.41
CA THR A 31 -7.64 7.50 -11.74
C THR A 31 -7.75 6.10 -12.35
N LYS A 32 -6.87 5.74 -13.28
CA LYS A 32 -6.86 4.39 -13.88
C LYS A 32 -6.45 3.31 -12.88
N ALA A 33 -5.50 3.61 -12.00
CA ALA A 33 -5.01 2.67 -10.99
C ALA A 33 -6.10 2.36 -9.95
N LYS A 34 -6.87 3.37 -9.52
CA LYS A 34 -7.99 3.19 -8.59
C LYS A 34 -9.01 2.17 -9.09
N GLU A 35 -9.44 2.26 -10.34
CA GLU A 35 -10.39 1.29 -10.90
C GLU A 35 -9.79 -0.13 -10.92
N ARG A 36 -8.51 -0.27 -11.28
CA ARG A 36 -7.83 -1.58 -11.23
C ARG A 36 -7.73 -2.15 -9.83
N TRP A 37 -7.47 -1.31 -8.82
CA TRP A 37 -7.42 -1.75 -7.42
C TRP A 37 -8.79 -2.18 -6.90
N ARG A 38 -9.86 -1.46 -7.26
CA ARG A 38 -11.23 -1.88 -6.95
C ARG A 38 -11.56 -3.23 -7.58
N ASP A 39 -11.30 -3.38 -8.87
CA ASP A 39 -11.54 -4.64 -9.59
C ASP A 39 -10.75 -5.80 -8.96
N TRP A 40 -9.48 -5.56 -8.61
CA TRP A 40 -8.64 -6.56 -7.98
C TRP A 40 -9.14 -6.96 -6.59
N LEU A 41 -9.51 -5.99 -5.74
CA LEU A 41 -10.00 -6.25 -4.38
C LEU A 41 -11.38 -6.92 -4.39
N ALA A 42 -12.28 -6.49 -5.27
CA ALA A 42 -13.58 -7.13 -5.47
C ALA A 42 -13.40 -8.59 -5.93
N PHE A 43 -12.46 -8.86 -6.83
CA PHE A 43 -12.12 -10.22 -7.25
C PHE A 43 -11.57 -11.09 -6.10
N GLN A 44 -10.87 -10.48 -5.14
CA GLN A 44 -10.40 -11.14 -3.91
C GLN A 44 -11.49 -11.27 -2.82
N GLY A 45 -12.73 -10.86 -3.10
CA GLY A 45 -13.86 -10.97 -2.18
C GLY A 45 -13.93 -9.89 -1.10
N TRP A 46 -13.29 -8.73 -1.32
CA TRP A 46 -13.42 -7.58 -0.43
C TRP A 46 -14.63 -6.71 -0.81
N ASP A 47 -15.34 -6.21 0.20
CA ASP A 47 -16.45 -5.28 0.01
C ASP A 47 -15.97 -3.83 0.10
N GLU A 48 -16.25 -3.02 -0.93
CA GLU A 48 -15.97 -1.58 -0.89
C GLU A 48 -17.02 -0.87 -0.03
N VAL A 49 -16.56 -0.07 0.93
CA VAL A 49 -17.42 0.83 1.71
C VAL A 49 -17.11 2.27 1.35
N LEU A 50 -18.15 3.12 1.33
CA LEU A 50 -18.03 4.55 1.07
C LEU A 50 -18.54 5.30 2.30
N SER A 51 -17.61 5.85 3.06
CA SER A 51 -17.93 6.52 4.31
C SER A 51 -17.87 8.04 4.16
N TRP A 52 -18.41 8.73 5.15
CA TRP A 52 -18.36 10.18 5.19
C TRP A 52 -16.97 10.66 5.61
N THR A 53 -16.48 11.73 4.96
CA THR A 53 -15.17 12.32 5.28
C THR A 53 -15.17 13.10 6.59
N MET A 54 -16.34 13.43 7.14
CA MET A 54 -16.50 14.15 8.40
C MET A 54 -16.66 13.16 9.57
N VAL A 55 -15.82 13.29 10.59
CA VAL A 55 -15.69 12.37 11.72
C VAL A 55 -15.69 13.11 13.06
N ARG A 56 -15.81 12.36 14.17
CA ARG A 56 -15.65 12.93 15.51
C ARG A 56 -14.17 13.25 15.75
N PRO A 57 -13.83 14.34 16.46
CA PRO A 57 -12.44 14.64 16.81
C PRO A 57 -11.75 13.49 17.57
N ASP A 58 -12.51 12.79 18.42
CA ASP A 58 -12.03 11.61 19.15
C ASP A 58 -11.64 10.47 18.21
N ASP A 59 -12.38 10.23 17.13
CA ASP A 59 -12.07 9.20 16.15
C ASP A 59 -10.71 9.48 15.49
N ASN A 60 -10.43 10.74 15.15
CA ASN A 60 -9.13 11.16 14.65
C ASN A 60 -8.03 10.98 15.71
N THR A 61 -8.27 11.38 16.96
CA THR A 61 -7.28 11.26 18.03
C THR A 61 -6.91 9.81 18.30
N LEU A 62 -7.89 8.90 18.20
CA LEU A 62 -7.70 7.47 18.42
C LEU A 62 -6.97 6.77 17.26
N THR A 63 -7.18 7.22 16.03
CA THR A 63 -6.72 6.52 14.81
C THR A 63 -5.56 7.18 14.08
N ASN A 64 -5.21 8.43 14.41
CA ASN A 64 -4.16 9.15 13.72
C ASN A 64 -2.77 8.55 14.00
N TYR A 65 -2.00 8.36 12.92
CA TYR A 65 -0.58 7.99 12.95
C TYR A 65 0.27 8.90 12.05
N LEU A 66 -0.38 9.84 11.36
CA LEU A 66 0.22 10.79 10.43
C LEU A 66 0.66 12.06 11.16
N PRO A 67 1.70 12.76 10.69
CA PRO A 67 2.27 13.93 11.35
C PRO A 67 1.43 15.20 11.13
N TRP A 68 0.11 15.09 10.96
CA TRP A 68 -0.78 16.19 10.65
C TRP A 68 -1.59 16.63 11.87
N SER A 69 -1.86 17.93 11.97
CA SER A 69 -2.90 18.44 12.85
C SER A 69 -4.28 18.27 12.21
N MET A 70 -5.31 18.23 13.06
CA MET A 70 -6.68 17.98 12.65
C MET A 70 -7.28 19.18 11.91
N ALA A 71 -7.80 18.94 10.70
CA ALA A 71 -8.58 19.93 9.96
C ALA A 71 -10.05 19.91 10.41
N THR A 72 -10.64 21.09 10.66
CA THR A 72 -12.04 21.23 11.10
C THR A 72 -12.81 22.19 10.18
N VAL A 73 -14.11 21.95 10.05
CA VAL A 73 -15.01 22.74 9.22
C VAL A 73 -15.74 23.76 10.08
N GLN A 74 -15.76 25.03 9.65
CA GLN A 74 -16.42 26.11 10.40
C GLN A 74 -17.95 25.99 10.41
N ASN A 75 -18.54 25.46 9.33
CA ASN A 75 -19.98 25.26 9.17
C ASN A 75 -20.31 23.77 9.05
N ALA A 76 -19.95 22.99 10.07
CA ALA A 76 -20.29 21.58 10.12
C ALA A 76 -21.81 21.38 10.09
N ILE A 77 -22.27 20.32 9.41
CA ILE A 77 -23.71 19.99 9.32
C ILE A 77 -24.31 19.69 10.70
N ASN A 78 -23.49 19.17 11.62
CA ASN A 78 -23.83 19.00 13.03
C ASN A 78 -22.57 19.14 13.91
N GLU A 79 -22.80 19.29 15.22
CA GLU A 79 -21.73 19.45 16.22
C GLU A 79 -20.94 18.15 16.48
N ASP A 80 -21.51 17.00 16.09
CA ASP A 80 -20.89 15.69 16.32
C ASP A 80 -19.73 15.39 15.36
N TYR A 81 -19.79 15.87 14.12
CA TYR A 81 -18.78 15.54 13.08
C TYR A 81 -18.09 16.79 12.50
N PRO A 82 -17.43 17.64 13.32
CA PRO A 82 -16.82 18.88 12.84
C PRO A 82 -15.46 18.69 12.16
N ALA A 83 -14.83 17.52 12.29
CA ALA A 83 -13.47 17.27 11.83
C ALA A 83 -13.45 16.49 10.50
N LEU A 84 -12.49 16.78 9.64
CA LEU A 84 -12.20 15.93 8.48
C LEU A 84 -11.34 14.74 8.94
N ARG A 85 -11.59 13.55 8.39
CA ARG A 85 -10.85 12.34 8.73
C ARG A 85 -9.38 12.47 8.34
N GLN A 86 -8.50 12.12 9.27
CA GLN A 86 -7.05 12.06 9.03
C GLN A 86 -6.61 10.70 8.48
N THR A 87 -7.44 9.66 8.67
CA THR A 87 -7.19 8.30 8.22
C THR A 87 -8.48 7.67 7.70
N ILE A 88 -8.34 6.69 6.80
CA ILE A 88 -9.42 5.77 6.42
C ILE A 88 -9.72 4.82 7.59
N ILE A 89 -8.74 4.49 8.43
CA ILE A 89 -8.90 3.67 9.65
C ILE A 89 -10.08 4.15 10.51
N ALA A 90 -10.22 5.46 10.74
CA ALA A 90 -11.34 6.04 11.49
C ALA A 90 -12.70 5.60 10.95
N SER A 91 -12.82 5.63 9.63
CA SER A 91 -14.06 5.32 8.92
C SER A 91 -14.35 3.82 8.92
N LEU A 92 -13.34 2.99 8.66
CA LEU A 92 -13.48 1.54 8.66
C LEU A 92 -13.85 1.00 10.05
N ILE A 93 -13.25 1.51 11.12
CA ILE A 93 -13.61 1.10 12.49
C ILE A 93 -15.06 1.48 12.80
N LYS A 94 -15.50 2.68 12.42
CA LYS A 94 -16.90 3.08 12.56
C LYS A 94 -17.83 2.13 11.82
N GLN A 95 -17.49 1.77 10.58
CA GLN A 95 -18.29 0.84 9.77
C GLN A 95 -18.34 -0.56 10.39
N ALA A 96 -17.22 -1.07 10.91
CA ALA A 96 -17.16 -2.36 11.58
C ALA A 96 -18.03 -2.40 12.85
N ARG A 97 -18.08 -1.31 13.63
CA ARG A 97 -18.97 -1.20 14.80
C ARG A 97 -20.45 -1.26 14.38
N GLU A 98 -20.83 -0.63 13.27
CA GLU A 98 -22.20 -0.74 12.77
C GLU A 98 -22.51 -2.15 12.25
N TYR A 99 -21.59 -2.77 11.50
CA TYR A 99 -21.74 -4.16 11.05
C TYR A 99 -21.86 -5.15 12.19
N ALA A 100 -21.11 -4.96 13.28
CA ALA A 100 -21.22 -5.78 14.48
C ALA A 100 -22.61 -5.67 15.13
N LYS A 101 -23.18 -4.46 15.21
CA LYS A 101 -24.54 -4.25 15.76
C LYS A 101 -25.61 -4.96 14.92
N GLU A 102 -25.45 -4.93 13.61
CA GLU A 102 -26.35 -5.57 12.64
C GLU A 102 -26.08 -7.07 12.45
N GLN A 103 -25.14 -7.65 13.22
CA GLN A 103 -24.78 -9.08 13.16
C GLN A 103 -24.41 -9.54 11.75
N VAL A 104 -23.74 -8.68 10.98
CA VAL A 104 -23.07 -9.11 9.75
C VAL A 104 -22.09 -10.23 10.14
N PRO A 105 -21.98 -11.32 9.38
CA PRO A 105 -21.23 -12.51 9.81
C PRO A 105 -19.73 -12.50 9.52
N GLN A 106 -19.28 -11.82 8.46
CA GLN A 106 -17.87 -11.66 8.12
C GLN A 106 -17.50 -10.18 7.89
N LEU A 107 -16.37 -9.74 8.47
CA LEU A 107 -15.83 -8.40 8.27
C LEU A 107 -14.61 -8.49 7.36
N GLN A 108 -14.75 -8.06 6.11
CA GLN A 108 -13.67 -7.92 5.14
C GLN A 108 -13.99 -6.76 4.19
N ILE A 109 -13.62 -5.56 4.59
CA ILE A 109 -13.99 -4.32 3.92
C ILE A 109 -12.78 -3.47 3.55
N PHE A 110 -12.88 -2.74 2.45
CA PHE A 110 -11.89 -1.75 2.06
C PHE A 110 -12.55 -0.43 1.69
N GLU A 111 -11.78 0.65 1.74
CA GLU A 111 -12.23 1.95 1.26
C GLU A 111 -11.09 2.68 0.56
N LEU A 112 -11.41 3.26 -0.60
CA LEU A 112 -10.54 4.20 -1.27
C LEU A 112 -11.13 5.61 -1.15
N GLY A 113 -10.40 6.53 -0.54
CA GLY A 113 -10.88 7.89 -0.43
C GLY A 113 -9.85 8.87 0.09
N LYS A 114 -10.30 10.11 0.21
CA LYS A 114 -9.45 11.22 0.64
C LYS A 114 -9.31 11.27 2.15
N VAL A 115 -8.13 11.61 2.62
CA VAL A 115 -7.84 11.99 4.00
C VAL A 115 -7.29 13.41 4.02
N PHE A 116 -7.42 14.07 5.16
CA PHE A 116 -7.15 15.48 5.29
C PHE A 116 -6.30 15.75 6.52
N GLY A 117 -5.39 16.69 6.40
CA GLY A 117 -4.55 17.13 7.50
C GLY A 117 -4.20 18.60 7.36
N GLN A 118 -3.62 19.15 8.41
CA GLN A 118 -2.96 20.44 8.34
C GLN A 118 -1.48 20.27 8.69
N GLU A 119 -0.63 20.85 7.86
CA GLU A 119 0.81 20.93 8.06
C GLU A 119 1.19 22.41 8.11
N GLU A 120 1.71 22.85 9.25
CA GLU A 120 1.91 24.27 9.56
C GLU A 120 0.61 25.08 9.35
N ASN A 121 0.51 25.84 8.26
CA ASN A 121 -0.63 26.69 7.89
C ASN A 121 -1.35 26.24 6.60
N ASN A 122 -0.96 25.11 6.02
CA ASN A 122 -1.54 24.60 4.78
C ASN A 122 -2.39 23.37 5.06
N TYR A 123 -3.53 23.28 4.39
CA TYR A 123 -4.34 22.07 4.36
C TYR A 123 -3.78 21.12 3.32
N THR A 124 -3.56 19.87 3.73
CA THR A 124 -3.09 18.77 2.90
C THR A 124 -4.24 17.80 2.69
N GLU A 125 -4.38 17.32 1.46
CA GLU A 125 -5.35 16.32 1.04
C GLU A 125 -4.62 15.27 0.22
N THR A 126 -4.79 14.00 0.59
CA THR A 126 -4.20 12.86 -0.13
C THR A 126 -5.23 11.75 -0.28
N GLU A 127 -5.15 10.99 -1.38
CA GLU A 127 -5.93 9.76 -1.54
C GLU A 127 -5.24 8.57 -0.87
N HIS A 128 -6.01 7.84 -0.07
CA HIS A 128 -5.56 6.67 0.68
C HIS A 128 -6.45 5.46 0.35
N LEU A 129 -5.87 4.27 0.48
CA LEU A 129 -6.56 2.99 0.39
C LEU A 129 -6.41 2.27 1.74
N GLY A 130 -7.54 1.95 2.36
CA GLY A 130 -7.59 1.27 3.66
C GLY A 130 -8.30 -0.09 3.57
N TRP A 131 -7.91 -1.01 4.46
CA TRP A 131 -8.49 -2.34 4.64
C TRP A 131 -8.78 -2.59 6.10
N LEU A 132 -9.87 -3.27 6.39
CA LEU A 132 -10.19 -3.78 7.71
C LEU A 132 -10.81 -5.17 7.59
N MET A 133 -10.26 -6.13 8.32
CA MET A 133 -10.85 -7.45 8.43
C MET A 133 -10.81 -7.98 9.86
N ALA A 134 -11.75 -8.87 10.18
CA ALA A 134 -11.74 -9.68 11.39
C ALA A 134 -11.47 -11.15 11.03
N GLY A 135 -10.82 -11.87 11.92
CA GLY A 135 -10.62 -13.30 11.77
C GLY A 135 -9.84 -13.94 12.92
N GLY A 136 -9.68 -15.25 12.83
CA GLY A 136 -8.95 -16.05 13.80
C GLY A 136 -7.42 -15.96 13.66
N ASP A 137 -6.75 -17.04 14.07
CA ASP A 137 -5.30 -17.13 14.06
C ASP A 137 -4.72 -16.86 12.66
N GLY A 138 -3.73 -15.97 12.60
CA GLY A 138 -3.04 -15.61 11.36
C GLY A 138 -3.69 -14.50 10.54
N VAL A 139 -4.81 -13.89 10.98
CA VAL A 139 -5.48 -12.80 10.25
C VAL A 139 -4.55 -11.62 9.91
N VAL A 140 -3.60 -11.30 10.80
CA VAL A 140 -2.59 -10.26 10.55
C VAL A 140 -1.70 -10.60 9.35
N GLU A 141 -1.34 -11.86 9.21
CA GLU A 141 -0.52 -12.34 8.09
C GLU A 141 -1.35 -12.39 6.80
N VAL A 142 -2.63 -12.76 6.87
CA VAL A 142 -3.55 -12.71 5.73
C VAL A 142 -3.68 -11.29 5.18
N LEU A 143 -3.89 -10.28 6.04
CA LEU A 143 -3.96 -8.90 5.57
C LEU A 143 -2.60 -8.42 5.04
N ARG A 144 -1.50 -8.77 5.70
CA ARG A 144 -0.15 -8.45 5.22
C ARG A 144 0.10 -8.99 3.82
N GLN A 145 -0.27 -10.24 3.57
CA GLN A 145 -0.14 -10.88 2.26
C GLN A 145 -1.05 -10.21 1.22
N THR A 146 -2.27 -9.84 1.60
CA THR A 146 -3.20 -9.12 0.72
C THR A 146 -2.63 -7.78 0.28
N VAL A 147 -2.13 -6.97 1.23
CA VAL A 147 -1.49 -5.68 0.94
C VAL A 147 -0.24 -5.87 0.08
N THR A 148 0.59 -6.87 0.40
CA THR A 148 1.79 -7.19 -0.39
C THR A 148 1.43 -7.58 -1.81
N ALA A 149 0.40 -8.40 -1.99
CA ALA A 149 -0.07 -8.85 -3.30
C ALA A 149 -0.64 -7.69 -4.13
N LEU A 150 -1.37 -6.74 -3.52
CA LEU A 150 -1.86 -5.56 -4.23
C LEU A 150 -0.70 -4.64 -4.67
N LEU A 151 0.27 -4.40 -3.79
CA LEU A 151 1.46 -3.60 -4.12
C LEU A 151 2.28 -4.26 -5.24
N ALA A 152 2.49 -5.58 -5.17
CA ALA A 152 3.17 -6.34 -6.22
C ALA A 152 2.38 -6.33 -7.54
N HIS A 153 1.05 -6.50 -7.48
CA HIS A 153 0.17 -6.38 -8.65
C HIS A 153 0.25 -4.99 -9.30
N SER A 154 0.51 -3.96 -8.50
CA SER A 154 0.69 -2.58 -8.97
C SER A 154 2.07 -2.32 -9.58
N GLY A 155 3.02 -3.27 -9.47
CA GLY A 155 4.38 -3.17 -10.02
C GLY A 155 5.46 -2.84 -8.99
N VAL A 156 5.16 -2.92 -7.68
CA VAL A 156 6.16 -2.71 -6.63
C VAL A 156 6.97 -3.98 -6.41
N GLU A 157 8.29 -3.90 -6.54
CA GLU A 157 9.18 -5.05 -6.34
C GLU A 157 9.69 -5.16 -4.90
N LYS A 158 9.97 -4.01 -4.26
CA LYS A 158 10.63 -3.96 -2.94
C LYS A 158 9.65 -3.50 -1.87
N ILE A 159 9.04 -4.47 -1.17
CA ILE A 159 8.04 -4.22 -0.11
C ILE A 159 8.59 -4.71 1.22
N TYR A 160 8.60 -3.84 2.24
CA TYR A 160 9.07 -4.18 3.58
C TYR A 160 8.10 -3.73 4.66
N PHE A 161 8.08 -4.47 5.77
CA PHE A 161 7.30 -4.15 6.97
C PHE A 161 8.26 -4.00 8.16
N TYR A 162 8.29 -2.81 8.76
CA TYR A 162 9.13 -2.52 9.92
C TYR A 162 8.28 -2.17 11.13
N PRO A 163 8.72 -2.47 12.37
CA PRO A 163 7.99 -2.04 13.57
C PRO A 163 7.65 -0.55 13.51
N ALA A 164 6.36 -0.22 13.66
CA ALA A 164 5.89 1.15 13.55
C ALA A 164 6.42 2.00 14.71
N LYS A 165 6.88 3.22 14.41
CA LYS A 165 7.29 4.20 15.43
C LYS A 165 6.10 5.00 15.95
N ASN A 166 5.24 5.44 15.04
CA ASN A 166 4.02 6.17 15.34
C ASN A 166 2.85 5.18 15.26
N ILE A 167 2.30 4.80 16.41
CA ILE A 167 1.25 3.79 16.51
C ILE A 167 -0.03 4.48 16.98
N PRO A 168 -1.15 4.35 16.25
CA PRO A 168 -2.41 4.96 16.66
C PRO A 168 -2.93 4.32 17.95
N ALA A 169 -3.67 5.08 18.77
CA ALA A 169 -4.09 4.64 20.09
C ALA A 169 -4.97 3.38 20.05
N VAL A 170 -5.75 3.18 18.97
CA VAL A 170 -6.56 1.97 18.73
C VAL A 170 -5.73 0.71 18.46
N ALA A 171 -4.47 0.84 18.05
CA ALA A 171 -3.64 -0.28 17.63
C ALA A 171 -2.84 -0.89 18.78
N ASN A 172 -2.56 -2.18 18.67
CA ASN A 172 -1.67 -2.92 19.56
C ASN A 172 -0.21 -2.47 19.30
N PRO A 173 0.50 -1.94 20.32
CA PRO A 173 1.86 -1.42 20.14
C PRO A 173 2.90 -2.49 19.78
N TYR A 174 2.62 -3.77 20.04
CA TYR A 174 3.50 -4.88 19.71
C TYR A 174 3.17 -5.54 18.38
N ALA A 175 2.09 -5.12 17.72
CA ALA A 175 1.59 -5.67 16.47
C ALA A 175 1.19 -4.54 15.51
N ALA A 176 2.13 -3.63 15.25
CA ALA A 176 1.99 -2.54 14.29
C ALA A 176 3.26 -2.38 13.47
N TRP A 177 3.11 -2.20 12.16
CA TRP A 177 4.19 -2.14 11.19
C TRP A 177 4.01 -0.99 10.20
N THR A 178 5.05 -0.21 9.97
CA THR A 178 5.14 0.73 8.85
C THR A 178 5.39 -0.05 7.56
N ILE A 179 4.56 0.22 6.55
CA ILE A 179 4.67 -0.35 5.20
C ILE A 179 5.63 0.52 4.40
N MET A 180 6.66 -0.09 3.81
CA MET A 180 7.68 0.60 3.02
C MET A 180 7.70 0.08 1.59
N ILE A 181 7.90 0.99 0.63
CA ILE A 181 8.28 0.65 -0.74
C ILE A 181 9.67 1.22 -1.05
N GLY A 182 10.64 0.35 -1.30
CA GLY A 182 12.05 0.73 -1.25
C GLY A 182 12.41 1.33 0.12
N GLU A 183 12.75 2.62 0.16
CA GLU A 183 13.06 3.37 1.38
C GLU A 183 11.93 4.31 1.83
N LYS A 184 10.83 4.42 1.07
CA LYS A 184 9.75 5.37 1.34
C LYS A 184 8.65 4.72 2.21
N PRO A 185 8.29 5.30 3.37
CA PRO A 185 7.15 4.84 4.16
C PRO A 185 5.85 5.26 3.51
N ILE A 186 4.97 4.31 3.20
CA ILE A 186 3.71 4.59 2.50
C ILE A 186 2.46 4.31 3.32
N GLY A 187 2.58 3.70 4.49
CA GLY A 187 1.41 3.26 5.21
C GLY A 187 1.66 2.55 6.53
N LEU A 188 0.58 2.01 7.08
CA LEU A 188 0.53 1.28 8.34
C LEU A 188 -0.24 -0.03 8.16
N LEU A 189 0.23 -1.11 8.78
CA LEU A 189 -0.50 -2.34 9.05
C LEU A 189 -0.52 -2.54 10.56
N ALA A 190 -1.68 -2.72 11.18
CA ALA A 190 -1.78 -2.85 12.62
C ALA A 190 -2.92 -3.76 13.07
N GLN A 191 -2.67 -4.55 14.11
CA GLN A 191 -3.72 -5.22 14.87
C GLN A 191 -4.41 -4.21 15.78
N LEU A 192 -5.74 -4.23 15.84
CA LEU A 192 -6.52 -3.39 16.75
C LEU A 192 -6.57 -4.00 18.15
N LYS A 193 -6.67 -3.15 19.18
CA LYS A 193 -6.84 -3.57 20.58
C LYS A 193 -8.25 -4.06 20.89
N GLU A 194 -9.24 -3.50 20.19
CA GLU A 194 -10.65 -3.79 20.42
C GLU A 194 -11.13 -4.90 19.48
N HIS A 195 -11.96 -5.77 20.02
CA HIS A 195 -12.52 -6.94 19.36
C HIS A 195 -14.03 -6.74 19.23
N TYR A 196 -14.47 -5.98 18.23
CA TYR A 196 -15.90 -5.70 18.03
C TYR A 196 -16.67 -6.88 17.42
N TYR A 197 -15.96 -7.89 16.94
CA TYR A 197 -16.50 -8.88 16.01
C TYR A 197 -16.31 -10.29 16.55
N ASN A 198 -17.29 -10.81 17.30
CA ASN A 198 -17.29 -12.19 17.84
C ASN A 198 -15.98 -12.59 18.56
N ASP A 199 -15.34 -11.67 19.29
CA ASP A 199 -14.03 -11.84 19.94
C ASP A 199 -12.86 -12.17 18.98
N GLU A 200 -13.06 -12.04 17.66
CA GLU A 200 -12.03 -12.24 16.65
C GLU A 200 -11.01 -11.11 16.65
N THR A 201 -9.80 -11.41 16.17
CA THR A 201 -8.76 -10.41 16.01
C THR A 201 -9.10 -9.52 14.82
N MET A 202 -9.12 -8.21 15.05
CA MET A 202 -9.30 -7.22 13.99
C MET A 202 -7.96 -6.64 13.57
N VAL A 203 -7.74 -6.54 12.26
CA VAL A 203 -6.52 -6.00 11.68
C VAL A 203 -6.86 -4.99 10.61
N VAL A 204 -6.14 -3.86 10.63
CA VAL A 204 -6.31 -2.75 9.70
C VAL A 204 -5.02 -2.51 8.92
N ALA A 205 -5.15 -2.03 7.69
CA ALA A 205 -4.06 -1.48 6.91
C ALA A 205 -4.50 -0.20 6.22
N GLU A 206 -3.56 0.70 5.96
CA GLU A 206 -3.78 1.91 5.18
C GLU A 206 -2.51 2.28 4.43
N ILE A 207 -2.63 2.64 3.16
CA ILE A 207 -1.54 3.18 2.34
C ILE A 207 -1.95 4.50 1.68
N ASP A 208 -0.98 5.40 1.54
CA ASP A 208 -1.04 6.58 0.68
C ASP A 208 -0.85 6.14 -0.78
N VAL A 209 -1.91 6.26 -1.59
CA VAL A 209 -1.86 5.81 -2.98
C VAL A 209 -1.21 6.82 -3.91
N GLU A 210 -1.10 8.09 -3.51
CA GLU A 210 -0.36 9.10 -4.27
C GLU A 210 1.14 8.83 -4.19
N GLN A 211 1.65 8.49 -3.00
CA GLN A 211 3.03 8.06 -2.83
C GLN A 211 3.35 6.78 -3.61
N LEU A 212 2.40 5.83 -3.66
CA LEU A 212 2.52 4.63 -4.50
C LEU A 212 2.66 5.00 -5.99
N ILE A 213 1.79 5.87 -6.51
CA ILE A 213 1.87 6.30 -7.92
C ILE A 213 3.16 7.08 -8.20
N SER A 214 3.60 7.95 -7.29
CA SER A 214 4.88 8.65 -7.41
C SER A 214 6.04 7.66 -7.50
N TYR A 215 6.05 6.64 -6.63
CA TYR A 215 7.09 5.60 -6.65
C TYR A 215 7.10 4.82 -7.96
N LEU A 216 5.94 4.38 -8.45
CA LEU A 216 5.82 3.63 -9.71
C LEU A 216 6.22 4.46 -10.93
N SER A 217 6.01 5.78 -10.87
CA SER A 217 6.42 6.71 -11.93
C SER A 217 7.95 6.90 -11.95
N GLU A 218 8.59 6.90 -10.78
CA GLU A 218 10.06 6.94 -10.62
C GLU A 218 10.73 5.59 -10.95
N HIS A 219 10.00 4.48 -10.76
CA HIS A 219 10.49 3.11 -10.94
C HIS A 219 9.61 2.34 -11.94
N PRO A 220 9.57 2.74 -13.22
CA PRO A 220 8.76 2.06 -14.21
C PRO A 220 9.21 0.60 -14.32
N THR A 221 8.24 -0.33 -14.26
CA THR A 221 8.48 -1.74 -14.51
C THR A 221 9.13 -1.92 -15.87
N LEU A 222 10.29 -2.57 -15.90
CA LEU A 222 11.04 -2.82 -17.14
C LEU A 222 10.22 -3.66 -18.12
N ALA A 223 10.64 -3.63 -19.38
CA ALA A 223 9.99 -4.38 -20.45
C ALA A 223 9.75 -5.84 -20.06
N PRO A 224 8.57 -6.42 -20.35
CA PRO A 224 8.16 -7.75 -19.91
C PRO A 224 9.01 -8.88 -20.53
N THR A 225 9.94 -8.55 -21.43
CA THR A 225 10.80 -9.52 -22.10
C THR A 225 12.18 -8.90 -22.26
N VAL A 226 13.18 -9.61 -21.74
CA VAL A 226 14.60 -9.32 -21.94
C VAL A 226 15.14 -10.46 -22.78
N GLU A 227 15.76 -10.15 -23.92
CA GLU A 227 16.50 -11.14 -24.70
C GLU A 227 17.77 -11.50 -23.91
N ILE A 228 17.88 -12.77 -23.54
CA ILE A 228 19.04 -13.30 -22.83
C ILE A 228 19.96 -13.95 -23.87
N THR A 229 21.18 -13.44 -24.00
CA THR A 229 22.14 -13.98 -24.99
C THR A 229 23.06 -15.05 -24.39
N GLN A 230 23.16 -15.11 -23.06
CA GLN A 230 24.00 -16.05 -22.32
C GLN A 230 23.21 -16.81 -21.26
N LYS A 231 23.65 -18.01 -20.89
CA LYS A 231 23.00 -18.77 -19.80
C LYS A 231 22.96 -17.95 -18.50
N LEU A 232 21.88 -18.07 -17.74
CA LEU A 232 21.82 -17.52 -16.38
C LEU A 232 22.74 -18.32 -15.46
N ILE A 233 23.48 -17.62 -14.60
CA ILE A 233 24.41 -18.24 -13.64
C ILE A 233 23.86 -18.05 -12.24
N THR A 234 23.68 -19.14 -11.50
CA THR A 234 23.15 -19.13 -10.13
C THR A 234 24.26 -19.40 -9.12
N LEU A 235 24.42 -18.52 -8.14
CA LEU A 235 25.38 -18.65 -7.05
C LEU A 235 24.71 -18.33 -5.72
N ASP A 236 25.03 -19.13 -4.69
CA ASP A 236 24.48 -18.98 -3.34
C ASP A 236 25.57 -18.47 -2.38
N ALA A 237 25.20 -17.53 -1.52
CA ALA A 237 26.05 -16.96 -0.47
C ALA A 237 25.32 -16.92 0.86
N ASN A 238 26.07 -17.05 1.96
CA ASN A 238 25.51 -16.93 3.30
C ASN A 238 25.77 -15.52 3.86
N LEU A 239 24.71 -14.86 4.32
CA LEU A 239 24.77 -13.58 5.01
C LEU A 239 24.33 -13.75 6.45
N GLU A 240 25.07 -13.16 7.39
CA GLU A 240 24.64 -13.09 8.79
C GLU A 240 24.09 -11.71 9.10
N ALA A 241 22.92 -11.64 9.75
CA ALA A 241 22.31 -10.40 10.19
C ALA A 241 21.66 -10.58 11.57
N ALA A 242 21.74 -9.55 12.42
CA ALA A 242 21.12 -9.53 13.74
C ALA A 242 19.60 -9.34 13.66
N SER A 243 19.10 -8.74 12.58
CA SER A 243 17.67 -8.54 12.35
C SER A 243 17.35 -8.59 10.86
N ARG A 244 16.06 -8.74 10.54
CA ARG A 244 15.57 -8.67 9.16
C ARG A 244 15.82 -7.28 8.53
N GLN A 245 15.84 -6.22 9.34
CA GLN A 245 16.25 -4.88 8.90
C GLN A 245 17.70 -4.86 8.41
N GLU A 246 18.63 -5.39 9.21
CA GLU A 246 20.04 -5.44 8.81
C GLU A 246 20.22 -6.28 7.53
N LEU A 247 19.47 -7.38 7.38
CA LEU A 247 19.48 -8.17 6.16
C LEU A 247 19.04 -7.35 4.94
N VAL A 248 17.90 -6.65 5.03
CA VAL A 248 17.38 -5.84 3.91
C VAL A 248 18.40 -4.78 3.48
N MET A 249 19.04 -4.10 4.43
CA MET A 249 20.06 -3.11 4.12
C MET A 249 21.27 -3.73 3.41
N LYS A 250 21.71 -4.92 3.83
CA LYS A 250 22.80 -5.67 3.15
C LYS A 250 22.41 -6.08 1.73
N LEU A 251 21.18 -6.57 1.54
CA LEU A 251 20.69 -6.96 0.21
C LEU A 251 20.60 -5.75 -0.72
N GLN A 252 20.17 -4.59 -0.22
CA GLN A 252 20.15 -3.34 -0.99
C GLN A 252 21.56 -2.92 -1.43
N ASP A 253 22.53 -2.91 -0.52
CA ASP A 253 23.94 -2.60 -0.83
C ASP A 253 24.53 -3.58 -1.86
N ILE A 254 24.17 -4.87 -1.78
CA ILE A 254 24.56 -5.90 -2.76
C ILE A 254 23.94 -5.61 -4.14
N GLU A 255 22.64 -5.31 -4.20
CA GLU A 255 21.96 -4.99 -5.46
C GLU A 255 22.53 -3.73 -6.12
N GLU A 256 22.83 -2.69 -5.34
CA GLU A 256 23.48 -1.47 -5.85
C GLU A 256 24.86 -1.75 -6.43
N LYS A 257 25.67 -2.57 -5.75
CA LYS A 257 27.00 -2.97 -6.22
C LYS A 257 26.96 -3.84 -7.48
N LEU A 258 25.96 -4.72 -7.59
CA LEU A 258 25.82 -5.62 -8.74
C LEU A 258 25.27 -4.90 -9.98
N GLY A 259 24.42 -3.90 -9.77
CA GLY A 259 23.74 -3.19 -10.84
C GLY A 259 22.72 -4.06 -11.58
N ARG A 260 21.72 -3.40 -12.18
CA ARG A 260 20.60 -4.07 -12.88
C ARG A 260 20.98 -4.73 -14.21
N GLU A 261 22.18 -4.43 -14.73
CA GLU A 261 22.67 -5.00 -15.99
C GLU A 261 23.17 -6.45 -15.81
N SER A 262 23.79 -6.74 -14.67
CA SER A 262 24.40 -8.06 -14.41
C SER A 262 23.53 -8.96 -13.54
N LEU A 263 22.64 -8.40 -12.73
CA LEU A 263 21.77 -9.14 -11.83
C LEU A 263 20.41 -9.46 -12.50
N TRP A 264 20.05 -10.74 -12.50
CA TRP A 264 18.72 -11.22 -12.90
C TRP A 264 17.76 -11.27 -11.70
N SER A 265 18.19 -11.85 -10.58
CA SER A 265 17.38 -11.91 -9.36
C SER A 265 18.25 -12.13 -8.12
N LEU A 266 17.79 -11.62 -6.97
CA LEU A 266 18.38 -11.86 -5.66
C LEU A 266 17.27 -12.30 -4.69
N ALA A 267 17.42 -13.46 -4.06
CA ALA A 267 16.40 -14.02 -3.19
C ALA A 267 16.98 -14.73 -1.98
N VAL A 268 16.34 -14.56 -0.82
CA VAL A 268 16.62 -15.38 0.37
C VAL A 268 15.92 -16.72 0.20
N ILE A 269 16.68 -17.81 0.23
CA ILE A 269 16.17 -19.17 0.03
C ILE A 269 16.14 -20.00 1.32
N ASP A 270 16.88 -19.59 2.35
CA ASP A 270 16.90 -20.26 3.64
C ASP A 270 17.20 -19.27 4.78
N GLU A 271 16.69 -19.55 5.97
CA GLU A 271 16.86 -18.75 7.19
C GLU A 271 17.15 -19.68 8.38
N PHE A 272 18.30 -19.49 9.03
CA PHE A 272 18.75 -20.31 10.15
C PHE A 272 19.15 -19.46 11.36
N CYS A 273 18.54 -19.70 12.51
CA CYS A 273 18.88 -19.02 13.77
C CYS A 273 20.17 -19.59 14.37
N LEU A 274 21.15 -18.73 14.63
CA LEU A 274 22.43 -19.09 15.24
C LEU A 274 22.32 -19.05 16.78
N PRO A 275 23.13 -19.84 17.51
CA PRO A 275 23.17 -19.83 18.98
C PRO A 275 23.51 -18.46 19.59
N SER A 276 24.11 -17.56 18.81
CA SER A 276 24.42 -16.18 19.19
C SER A 276 23.21 -15.24 19.20
N GLY A 277 22.03 -15.70 18.76
CA GLY A 277 20.83 -14.88 18.56
C GLY A 277 20.80 -14.11 17.24
N ARG A 278 21.83 -14.26 16.39
CA ARG A 278 21.84 -13.75 15.00
C ARG A 278 21.21 -14.77 14.06
N TYR A 279 20.89 -14.34 12.85
CA TYR A 279 20.34 -15.20 11.80
C TYR A 279 21.35 -15.32 10.65
N ARG A 280 21.50 -16.53 10.12
CA ARG A 280 22.20 -16.81 8.87
C ARG A 280 21.18 -17.04 7.77
N TYR A 281 21.28 -16.26 6.71
CA TYR A 281 20.41 -16.32 5.55
C TYR A 281 21.21 -16.85 4.36
N THR A 282 20.68 -17.85 3.67
CA THR A 282 21.23 -18.26 2.38
C THR A 282 20.55 -17.43 1.29
N VAL A 283 21.37 -16.70 0.55
CA VAL A 283 20.96 -15.76 -0.49
C VAL A 283 21.41 -16.28 -1.84
N ARG A 284 20.46 -16.47 -2.74
CA ARG A 284 20.68 -16.86 -4.12
C ARG A 284 20.73 -15.64 -5.01
N ALA A 285 21.87 -15.45 -5.68
CA ALA A 285 22.03 -14.47 -6.74
C ALA A 285 22.03 -15.18 -8.11
N VAL A 286 21.20 -14.69 -9.02
CA VAL A 286 21.16 -15.14 -10.42
C VAL A 286 21.70 -14.02 -11.29
N TYR A 287 22.70 -14.31 -12.10
CA TYR A 287 23.38 -13.37 -12.98
C TYR A 287 22.98 -13.59 -14.44
N LYS A 288 22.97 -12.50 -15.22
CA LYS A 288 22.73 -12.49 -16.68
C LYS A 288 23.88 -11.81 -17.40
N GLU A 289 24.04 -12.12 -18.69
CA GLU A 289 25.04 -11.49 -19.58
C GLU A 289 26.50 -11.55 -19.07
N LEU A 290 26.82 -12.55 -18.25
CA LEU A 290 28.15 -12.80 -17.70
C LEU A 290 28.58 -14.24 -17.98
N ASP A 291 29.88 -14.45 -18.18
CA ASP A 291 30.48 -15.79 -18.19
C ASP A 291 30.70 -16.32 -16.74
N ASP A 292 30.93 -17.63 -16.61
CA ASP A 292 31.08 -18.31 -15.31
C ASP A 292 32.21 -17.72 -14.43
N GLN A 293 33.33 -17.29 -15.04
CA GLN A 293 34.46 -16.74 -14.29
C GLN A 293 34.18 -15.32 -13.80
N SER A 294 33.62 -14.49 -14.68
CA SER A 294 33.22 -13.11 -14.41
C SER A 294 32.14 -13.06 -13.33
N ALA A 295 31.10 -13.90 -13.45
CA ALA A 295 30.03 -14.00 -12.45
C ALA A 295 30.57 -14.44 -11.07
N LYS A 296 31.45 -15.45 -11.03
CA LYS A 296 32.05 -15.91 -9.78
C LYS A 296 32.92 -14.85 -9.13
N LYS A 297 33.74 -14.13 -9.90
CA LYS A 297 34.59 -13.05 -9.38
C LYS A 297 33.74 -11.92 -8.81
N LEU A 298 32.70 -11.49 -9.53
CA LEU A 298 31.79 -10.45 -9.08
C LEU A 298 31.02 -10.88 -7.82
N HIS A 299 30.54 -12.12 -7.77
CA HIS A 299 29.84 -12.68 -6.61
C HIS A 299 30.73 -12.68 -5.36
N LEU A 300 31.96 -13.20 -5.46
CA LEU A 300 32.91 -13.19 -4.34
C LEU A 300 33.19 -11.77 -3.85
N GLN A 301 33.39 -10.83 -4.78
CA GLN A 301 33.66 -9.44 -4.46
C GLN A 301 32.49 -8.77 -3.70
N VAL A 302 31.25 -8.92 -4.21
CA VAL A 302 30.11 -8.20 -3.64
C VAL A 302 29.64 -8.81 -2.32
N PHE A 303 29.70 -10.13 -2.18
CA PHE A 303 29.37 -10.82 -0.93
C PHE A 303 30.52 -10.83 0.09
N GLY A 304 31.70 -10.29 -0.26
CA GLY A 304 32.86 -10.24 0.64
C GLY A 304 33.43 -11.63 0.96
N LEU A 305 33.31 -12.57 0.03
CA LEU A 305 33.78 -13.94 0.16
C LEU A 305 35.19 -14.03 -0.46
N GLN A 306 36.17 -14.56 0.29
CA GLN A 306 37.55 -14.77 -0.18
C GLN A 306 37.69 -16.05 -0.99
#